data_AF-A0A961T2R0-F1
#
_entry.id   AF-A0A961T2R0-F1
#
_cell.length_a   1.000
_cell.length_b   1.000
_cell.length_c   1.000
_cell.angle_alpha   90.00
_cell.angle_beta   90.00
_cell.angle_gamma   90.00
#
_symmetry.space_group_name_H-M   'P 1'
#
loop_
_entity.id
_entity.type
_entity.pdbx_description
1 polymer ?
#
loop_
_entity_poly.entity_id
_entity_poly.type
_entity_poly.pdbx_seq_one_letter_code
_entity_poly.pdbx_strand_id
1 'polypeptide(L)'
;MNKARTGKIGFQGARGANSEIASREVFPNMEAVPCDTFEDVFNALAARSIDLAMIPIENTLAGRVADIHHLLPASGTFIIGE
;
A
#
# COMPACT_ATOMS: atom_id res chain seq x y z
N MET A 1 10.90 9.72 -5.42
CA MET A 1 9.47 9.61 -5.82
C MET A 1 8.93 10.98 -6.20
N ASN A 2 8.03 11.04 -7.20
CA ASN A 2 7.37 12.29 -7.61
C ASN A 2 6.19 12.59 -6.67
N LYS A 3 6.37 13.53 -5.73
CA LYS A 3 5.34 13.93 -4.75
C LYS A 3 4.14 14.67 -5.38
N ALA A 4 4.26 15.13 -6.63
CA ALA A 4 3.17 15.77 -7.36
C ALA A 4 2.18 14.75 -7.97
N ARG A 5 2.43 13.45 -7.81
CA ARG A 5 1.54 12.41 -8.32
C ARG A 5 0.16 12.50 -7.64
N THR A 6 -0.88 12.42 -8.44
CA THR A 6 -2.29 12.33 -8.01
C THR A 6 -2.83 10.93 -8.32
N GLY A 7 -4.00 10.60 -7.76
CA GLY A 7 -4.61 9.28 -7.92
C GLY A 7 -4.97 8.66 -6.57
N LYS A 8 -5.10 7.33 -6.53
CA LYS A 8 -5.47 6.57 -5.33
C LYS A 8 -4.34 5.64 -4.89
N ILE A 9 -4.07 5.62 -3.60
CA ILE A 9 -3.08 4.73 -2.97
C ILE A 9 -3.79 3.85 -1.94
N GLY A 10 -3.80 2.54 -2.17
CA GLY A 10 -4.40 1.58 -1.25
C GLY A 10 -3.47 1.22 -0.10
N PHE A 11 -4.04 0.94 1.06
CA PHE A 11 -3.32 0.41 2.21
C PHE A 11 -4.22 -0.53 3.03
N GLN A 12 -3.62 -1.49 3.72
CA GLN A 12 -4.36 -2.37 4.63
C GLN A 12 -4.61 -1.67 5.97
N GLY A 13 -5.86 -1.74 6.45
CA GLY A 13 -6.29 -1.20 7.72
C GLY A 13 -7.38 -0.13 7.58
N ALA A 14 -7.62 0.58 8.68
CA ALA A 14 -8.64 1.63 8.76
C ALA A 14 -8.04 3.03 8.71
N ARG A 15 -8.90 4.04 8.58
CA ARG A 15 -8.49 5.44 8.75
C ARG A 15 -7.79 5.66 10.10
N GLY A 16 -6.69 6.39 10.08
CA GLY A 16 -5.78 6.62 11.19
C GLY A 16 -4.68 5.58 11.35
N ALA A 17 -4.65 4.51 10.52
CA ALA A 17 -3.56 3.54 10.55
C ALA A 17 -2.22 4.18 10.14
N ASN A 18 -1.11 3.63 10.64
CA ASN A 18 0.25 4.09 10.29
C ASN A 18 0.48 4.08 8.77
N SER A 19 -0.08 3.10 8.05
CA SER A 19 0.01 3.04 6.58
C SER A 19 -0.72 4.18 5.87
N GLU A 20 -1.80 4.73 6.45
CA GLU A 20 -2.46 5.94 5.91
C GLU A 20 -1.53 7.15 6.06
N ILE A 21 -0.89 7.28 7.24
CA ILE A 21 0.05 8.37 7.53
C ILE A 21 1.23 8.29 6.55
N ALA A 22 1.85 7.12 6.41
CA ALA A 22 2.94 6.90 5.47
C ALA A 22 2.53 7.24 4.02
N SER A 23 1.33 6.82 3.59
CA SER A 23 0.81 7.16 2.27
C SER A 23 0.73 8.66 2.03
N ARG A 24 0.23 9.41 3.01
CA ARG A 24 0.10 10.88 2.95
C ARG A 24 1.44 11.61 3.02
N GLU A 25 2.43 11.07 3.75
CA GLU A 25 3.77 11.67 3.83
C GLU A 25 4.57 11.53 2.53
N VAL A 26 4.46 10.35 1.90
CA VAL A 26 5.19 10.02 0.66
C VAL A 26 4.47 10.59 -0.56
N PHE A 27 3.14 10.49 -0.62
CA PHE A 27 2.29 10.94 -1.72
C PHE A 27 1.12 11.83 -1.22
N PRO A 28 1.40 13.07 -0.78
CA PRO A 28 0.40 13.94 -0.15
C PRO A 28 -0.78 14.33 -1.05
N ASN A 29 -0.61 14.23 -2.37
CA ASN A 29 -1.63 14.58 -3.35
C ASN A 29 -2.46 13.38 -3.83
N MET A 30 -2.21 12.18 -3.30
CA MET A 30 -3.01 10.99 -3.59
C MET A 30 -4.05 10.75 -2.49
N GLU A 31 -5.21 10.21 -2.89
CA GLU A 31 -6.23 9.75 -1.96
C GLU A 31 -5.83 8.40 -1.35
N ALA A 32 -5.68 8.36 -0.02
CA ALA A 32 -5.42 7.12 0.69
C ALA A 32 -6.70 6.31 0.86
N VAL A 33 -6.73 5.08 0.32
CA VAL A 33 -7.89 4.19 0.30
C VAL A 33 -7.66 3.01 1.25
N PRO A 34 -8.44 2.89 2.34
CA PRO A 34 -8.33 1.75 3.24
C PRO A 34 -8.87 0.47 2.57
N CYS A 35 -8.27 -0.67 2.91
CA CYS A 35 -8.69 -2.01 2.53
C CYS A 35 -8.61 -2.94 3.75
N ASP A 36 -9.47 -3.95 3.82
CA ASP A 36 -9.57 -4.80 5.01
C ASP A 36 -8.36 -5.74 5.13
N THR A 37 -7.92 -6.34 4.01
CA THR A 37 -6.75 -7.23 3.96
C THR A 37 -5.67 -6.78 2.95
N PHE A 38 -4.50 -7.42 2.97
CA PHE A 38 -3.46 -7.16 1.97
C PHE A 38 -3.88 -7.66 0.59
N GLU A 39 -4.57 -8.79 0.52
CA GLU A 39 -5.15 -9.33 -0.69
C GLU A 39 -6.10 -8.33 -1.34
N ASP A 40 -6.93 -7.64 -0.54
CA ASP A 40 -7.83 -6.60 -1.05
C ASP A 40 -7.05 -5.44 -1.68
N VAL A 41 -5.92 -5.03 -1.09
CA VAL A 41 -5.05 -4.00 -1.68
C VAL A 41 -4.48 -4.49 -3.03
N PHE A 42 -3.98 -5.72 -3.09
CA PHE A 42 -3.43 -6.27 -4.34
C PHE A 42 -4.51 -6.48 -5.40
N ASN A 43 -5.71 -6.92 -5.01
CA ASN A 43 -6.86 -7.05 -5.90
C ASN A 43 -7.30 -5.68 -6.45
N ALA A 44 -7.30 -4.65 -5.61
CA ALA A 44 -7.58 -3.28 -6.03
C ALA A 44 -6.53 -2.75 -7.03
N LEU A 45 -5.24 -3.05 -6.82
CA LEU A 45 -4.17 -2.75 -7.78
C LEU A 45 -4.40 -3.46 -9.11
N ALA A 46 -4.68 -4.77 -9.07
CA ALA A 46 -4.93 -5.58 -10.27
C ALA A 46 -6.17 -5.10 -11.05
N ALA A 47 -7.23 -4.70 -10.34
CA ALA A 47 -8.45 -4.13 -10.90
C ALA A 47 -8.29 -2.66 -11.35
N ARG A 48 -7.13 -2.03 -11.10
CA ARG A 48 -6.86 -0.61 -11.36
C ARG A 48 -7.83 0.34 -10.65
N SER A 49 -8.40 -0.07 -9.51
CA SER A 49 -9.20 0.82 -8.65
C SER A 49 -8.32 1.70 -7.76
N ILE A 50 -7.04 1.36 -7.64
CA ILE A 50 -5.96 2.16 -7.05
C ILE A 50 -4.73 2.15 -7.98
N ASP A 51 -3.92 3.19 -7.90
CA ASP A 51 -2.73 3.40 -8.75
C ASP A 51 -1.44 2.92 -8.07
N LEU A 52 -1.44 2.88 -6.74
CA LEU A 52 -0.33 2.49 -5.89
C LEU A 52 -0.84 1.74 -4.65
N ALA A 53 0.06 0.99 -4.01
CA ALA A 53 -0.17 0.43 -2.69
C ALA A 53 0.95 0.84 -1.73
N MET A 54 0.59 1.17 -0.49
CA MET A 54 1.51 1.35 0.62
C MET A 54 1.46 0.08 1.48
N ILE A 55 2.56 -0.68 1.45
CA ILE A 55 2.63 -2.03 2.02
C ILE A 55 3.75 -2.07 3.06
N PRO A 56 3.46 -2.24 4.35
CA PRO A 56 4.48 -2.37 5.39
C PRO A 56 5.18 -3.73 5.29
N ILE A 57 6.50 -3.75 5.04
CA ILE A 57 7.28 -4.99 4.92
C ILE A 57 7.77 -5.49 6.28
N GLU A 58 8.21 -4.58 7.15
CA GLU A 58 8.76 -4.90 8.47
C GLU A 58 8.14 -4.03 9.56
N ASN A 59 7.79 -4.62 10.70
CA ASN A 59 7.34 -3.91 11.89
C ASN A 59 8.18 -4.36 13.10
N THR A 60 8.78 -3.41 13.81
CA THR A 60 9.62 -3.68 15.00
C THR A 60 8.88 -4.45 16.10
N LEU A 61 7.56 -4.26 16.23
CA LEU A 61 6.75 -4.88 17.29
C LEU A 61 6.11 -6.22 16.88
N ALA A 62 5.72 -6.35 15.61
CA ALA A 62 5.00 -7.51 15.09
C ALA A 62 5.86 -8.44 14.21
N GLY A 63 7.13 -8.08 13.98
CA GLY A 63 8.02 -8.79 13.08
C GLY A 63 7.75 -8.50 11.60
N ARG A 64 8.26 -9.37 10.72
CA ARG A 64 7.98 -9.29 9.28
C ARG A 64 6.50 -9.54 9.02
N VAL A 65 5.93 -8.76 8.12
CA VAL A 65 4.54 -8.94 7.71
C VAL A 65 4.49 -10.09 6.70
N ALA A 66 4.22 -11.30 7.22
CA ALA A 66 4.51 -12.58 6.57
C ALA A 66 3.85 -12.78 5.20
N ASP A 67 2.66 -12.23 4.98
CA ASP A 67 1.87 -12.53 3.78
C ASP A 67 2.41 -11.83 2.51
N ILE A 68 3.18 -10.76 2.65
CA ILE A 68 3.63 -9.96 1.50
C ILE A 68 4.69 -10.69 0.66
N HIS A 69 5.51 -11.55 1.28
CA HIS A 69 6.52 -12.35 0.58
C HIS A 69 5.90 -13.36 -0.40
N HIS A 70 4.66 -13.78 -0.17
CA HIS A 70 3.91 -14.64 -1.08
C HIS A 70 3.11 -13.84 -2.12
N LEU A 71 2.58 -12.68 -1.74
CA LEU A 71 1.69 -11.88 -2.59
C LEU A 71 2.43 -11.04 -3.65
N LEU A 72 3.63 -10.53 -3.35
CA LEU A 72 4.39 -9.70 -4.31
C LEU A 72 4.80 -10.46 -5.58
N PRO A 73 5.38 -11.69 -5.52
CA PRO A 73 5.79 -12.41 -6.72
C PRO A 73 4.60 -12.76 -7.65
N ALA A 74 3.41 -12.98 -7.09
CA ALA A 74 2.23 -13.41 -7.83
C ALA A 74 1.37 -12.26 -8.40
N SER A 75 1.54 -11.04 -7.90
CA SER A 75 0.65 -9.91 -8.23
C SER A 75 0.99 -9.20 -9.55
N GLY A 76 2.15 -9.48 -10.17
CA GLY A 76 2.60 -8.79 -11.37
C GLY A 76 2.89 -7.30 -11.15
N THR A 77 3.11 -6.90 -9.89
CA THR A 77 3.41 -5.53 -9.49
C THR A 77 4.92 -5.30 -9.35
N PHE A 78 5.33 -4.03 -9.30
CA PHE A 78 6.72 -3.63 -9.12
C PHE A 78 6.86 -2.74 -7.89
N ILE A 79 7.91 -2.97 -7.11
CA ILE A 79 8.31 -2.06 -6.04
C ILE A 79 8.92 -0.82 -6.69
N ILE A 80 8.40 0.37 -6.35
CA ILE A 80 8.84 1.65 -6.93
C ILE A 80 9.42 2.63 -5.90
N GLY A 81 9.57 2.19 -4.65
CA GLY A 81 10.14 2.95 -3.54
C GLY A 81 9.98 2.22 -2.20
N GLU A 82 10.65 2.74 -1.18
CA GLU A 82 10.63 2.32 0.23
C GLU A 82 10.56 3.54 1.15
#